data_AF-A0A8S2WKU5-F1
#
_entry.id   AF-A0A8S2WKU5-F1
#
_cell.length_a   1.000
_cell.length_b   1.000
_cell.length_c   1.000
_cell.angle_alpha   90.00
_cell.angle_beta   90.00
_cell.angle_gamma   90.00
#
_symmetry.space_group_name_H-M   'P 1'
#
loop_
_entity.id
_entity.type
_entity.pdbx_description
1 polymer ?
#
loop_
_entity_poly.entity_id
_entity_poly.type
_entity_poly.pdbx_seq_one_letter_code
_entity_poly.pdbx_strand_id
1 'polypeptide(L)'
;IEDLFNDGITKPKQVIDALQTRTLELPSFVQIKNFLVQIKQKKFGSCIISLGELEQWCEQNVNIPTDENKYFAVSYKIVYSDDEAEN
;
A
#
# COMPACT_ATOMS: atom_id res chain seq x y z
N ILE A 1 17.68 1.35 -10.69
CA ILE A 1 16.97 1.03 -9.43
C ILE A 1 15.72 0.19 -9.70
N GLU A 2 14.95 0.51 -10.75
CA GLU A 2 13.78 -0.29 -11.15
C GLU A 2 14.13 -1.77 -11.43
N ASP A 3 15.27 -2.04 -12.08
CA ASP A 3 15.76 -3.42 -12.28
C ASP A 3 16.01 -4.15 -10.95
N LEU A 4 16.68 -3.48 -9.99
CA LEU A 4 16.92 -4.03 -8.66
C LEU A 4 15.61 -4.35 -7.93
N PHE A 5 14.58 -3.52 -8.11
CA PHE A 5 13.25 -3.76 -7.55
C PHE A 5 12.58 -4.99 -8.19
N ASN A 6 12.73 -5.17 -9.50
CA ASN A 6 12.23 -6.36 -10.20
C ASN A 6 12.99 -7.63 -9.81
N ASP A 7 14.26 -7.51 -9.46
CA ASP A 7 15.10 -8.59 -8.90
C ASP A 7 14.78 -8.89 -7.41
N GLY A 8 13.74 -8.26 -6.84
CA GLY A 8 13.28 -8.50 -5.47
C GLY A 8 13.94 -7.63 -4.40
N ILE A 9 14.81 -6.70 -4.77
CA ILE A 9 15.46 -5.76 -3.85
C ILE A 9 14.51 -4.60 -3.56
N THR A 10 13.68 -4.78 -2.53
CA THR A 10 12.60 -3.84 -2.19
C THR A 10 12.88 -2.97 -0.95
N LYS A 11 13.99 -3.21 -0.25
CA LYS A 11 14.39 -2.47 0.95
C LYS A 11 15.40 -1.37 0.61
N PRO A 12 15.22 -0.13 1.10
CA PRO A 12 16.11 0.99 0.79
C PRO A 12 17.60 0.71 1.10
N LYS A 13 17.90 0.06 2.23
CA LYS A 13 19.27 -0.31 2.59
C LYS A 13 19.91 -1.24 1.57
N GLN A 14 19.19 -2.27 1.13
CA GLN A 14 19.71 -3.21 0.14
C GLN A 14 19.91 -2.55 -1.23
N VAL A 15 19.07 -1.56 -1.58
CA VAL A 15 19.26 -0.76 -2.79
C VAL A 15 20.51 0.12 -2.67
N ILE A 16 20.78 0.72 -1.51
CA ILE A 16 22.02 1.47 -1.25
C ILE A 16 23.23 0.56 -1.38
N ASP A 17 23.22 -0.60 -0.73
CA ASP A 17 24.32 -1.56 -0.76
C ASP A 17 24.59 -2.03 -2.21
N ALA A 18 23.52 -2.28 -2.99
CA ALA A 18 23.65 -2.63 -4.39
C ALA A 18 24.17 -1.46 -5.26
N LEU A 19 23.77 -0.22 -4.98
CA LEU A 19 24.22 0.97 -5.71
C LEU A 19 25.66 1.35 -5.37
N GLN A 20 26.12 1.11 -4.14
CA GLN A 20 27.51 1.35 -3.71
C GLN A 20 28.51 0.63 -4.60
N THR A 21 28.14 -0.55 -5.12
CA THR A 21 28.98 -1.34 -6.03
C THR A 21 28.96 -0.86 -7.48
N ARG A 22 28.05 0.06 -7.84
CA ARG A 22 27.74 0.42 -9.24
C ARG A 22 27.91 1.92 -9.55
N THR A 23 27.87 2.81 -8.56
CA THR A 23 27.84 4.26 -8.79
C THR A 23 28.84 5.03 -7.92
N LEU A 24 29.49 6.03 -8.51
CA LEU A 24 30.40 6.95 -7.80
C LEU A 24 29.65 7.92 -6.88
N GLU A 25 28.41 8.29 -7.23
CA GLU A 25 27.55 9.13 -6.40
C GLU A 25 26.31 8.35 -5.96
N LEU A 26 26.09 8.28 -4.66
CA LEU A 26 24.96 7.57 -4.07
C LEU A 26 23.80 8.53 -3.82
N PRO A 27 22.60 8.23 -4.33
CA PRO A 27 21.41 8.96 -3.93
C PRO A 27 21.17 8.78 -2.42
N SER A 28 20.59 9.79 -1.80
CA SER A 28 20.26 9.75 -0.37
C SER A 28 19.23 8.66 -0.08
N PHE A 29 19.25 8.17 1.17
CA PHE A 29 18.28 7.20 1.66
C PHE A 29 16.83 7.66 1.42
N VAL A 30 16.55 8.96 1.57
CA VAL A 30 15.22 9.54 1.36
C VAL A 30 14.80 9.46 -0.11
N GLN A 31 15.69 9.78 -1.05
CA GLN A 31 15.41 9.67 -2.48
C GLN A 31 15.10 8.24 -2.87
N ILE A 32 15.88 7.27 -2.37
CA ILE A 32 15.65 5.84 -2.63
C ILE A 32 14.31 5.40 -2.04
N LYS A 33 13.99 5.79 -0.80
CA LYS A 33 12.72 5.48 -0.16
C LYS A 33 11.54 6.01 -0.99
N ASN A 34 11.59 7.29 -1.38
CA ASN A 34 10.53 7.92 -2.18
C ASN A 34 10.36 7.24 -3.53
N PHE A 35 11.47 6.91 -4.19
CA PHE A 35 11.45 6.20 -5.47
C PHE A 35 10.84 4.80 -5.34
N LEU A 36 11.19 4.05 -4.29
CA LEU A 36 10.60 2.74 -4.02
C LEU A 36 9.10 2.82 -3.72
N VAL A 37 8.64 3.87 -3.03
CA VAL A 37 7.20 4.12 -2.83
C VAL A 37 6.50 4.34 -4.17
N GLN A 38 7.05 5.18 -5.04
CA GLN A 38 6.47 5.43 -6.37
C GLN A 38 6.41 4.17 -7.24
N ILE A 39 7.48 3.37 -7.25
CA ILE A 39 7.46 2.09 -7.99
C ILE A 39 6.40 1.15 -7.43
N LYS A 40 6.29 1.02 -6.10
CA LYS A 40 5.26 0.19 -5.47
C LYS A 40 3.87 0.67 -5.83
N GLN A 41 3.62 1.98 -5.81
CA GLN A 41 2.36 2.56 -6.23
C GLN A 41 2.05 2.29 -7.70
N LYS A 42 3.04 2.37 -8.60
CA LYS A 42 2.88 2.06 -10.01
C LYS A 42 2.59 0.57 -10.26
N LYS A 43 3.19 -0.33 -9.48
CA LYS A 43 3.06 -1.79 -9.67
C LYS A 43 1.82 -2.39 -9.01
N PHE A 44 1.50 -1.95 -7.79
CA PHE A 44 0.44 -2.53 -6.97
C PHE A 44 -0.78 -1.62 -6.81
N GLY A 45 -0.71 -0.38 -7.32
CA GLY A 45 -1.72 0.64 -7.10
C GLY A 45 -1.53 1.38 -5.79
N SER A 46 -2.48 2.27 -5.49
CA SER A 46 -2.51 2.98 -4.21
C SER A 46 -2.65 1.97 -3.07
N CYS A 47 -1.77 2.09 -2.06
CA CYS A 47 -1.93 1.37 -0.79
C CYS A 47 -2.88 2.11 0.17
N ILE A 48 -3.46 3.22 -0.28
CA ILE A 48 -4.42 4.05 0.46
C ILE A 48 -5.77 3.84 -0.21
N ILE A 49 -6.72 3.30 0.56
CA ILE A 49 -8.14 3.23 0.23
C ILE A 49 -8.87 4.30 1.04
N SER A 50 -9.83 5.00 0.45
CA SER A 50 -10.67 5.93 1.22
C SER A 50 -11.63 5.19 2.14
N LEU A 51 -12.17 5.88 3.15
CA LEU A 51 -13.15 5.26 4.06
C LEU A 51 -14.40 4.81 3.29
N GLY A 52 -14.92 5.63 2.37
CA GLY A 52 -16.10 5.27 1.57
C GLY A 52 -15.86 4.07 0.65
N GLU A 53 -14.69 3.98 0.03
CA GLU A 53 -14.33 2.79 -0.77
C GLU A 53 -14.20 1.53 0.10
N LEU A 54 -13.70 1.67 1.33
CA LEU A 54 -13.60 0.57 2.29
C LEU A 54 -14.99 0.12 2.77
N GLU A 55 -15.89 1.06 3.06
CA GLU A 55 -17.29 0.78 3.42
C GLU A 55 -17.99 0.00 2.31
N GLN A 56 -17.88 0.48 1.06
CA GLN A 56 -18.44 -0.19 -0.10
C GLN A 56 -17.85 -1.59 -0.31
N TRP A 57 -16.55 -1.76 -0.12
CA TRP A 57 -15.91 -3.09 -0.22
C TRP A 57 -16.45 -4.04 0.86
N CYS A 58 -16.60 -3.57 2.10
CA CYS A 58 -17.17 -4.37 3.19
C CYS A 58 -18.59 -4.84 2.86
N GLU A 59 -19.45 -3.94 2.35
CA GLU A 59 -20.82 -4.28 1.93
C GLU A 59 -20.86 -5.35 0.83
N GLN A 60 -19.98 -5.25 -0.15
CA GLN A 60 -19.94 -6.18 -1.28
C GLN A 60 -19.36 -7.55 -0.91
N ASN A 61 -18.57 -7.63 0.17
CA ASN A 61 -17.83 -8.82 0.56
C ASN A 61 -18.28 -9.38 1.92
N VAL A 62 -19.53 -9.13 2.35
CA VAL A 62 -20.11 -9.74 3.57
C VAL A 62 -20.30 -11.26 3.39
N ASN A 63 -20.58 -11.70 2.17
CA ASN A 63 -20.84 -13.11 1.91
C ASN A 63 -19.55 -13.92 1.94
N ILE A 64 -19.58 -15.04 2.67
CA ILE A 64 -18.48 -15.99 2.73
C ILE A 64 -18.23 -16.56 1.32
N PRO A 65 -17.06 -16.33 0.71
CA PRO A 65 -16.74 -16.82 -0.61
C PRO A 65 -16.61 -18.35 -0.56
N THR A 66 -17.02 -19.02 -1.63
CA THR A 66 -16.79 -20.46 -1.81
C THR A 66 -15.31 -20.79 -2.04
N ASP A 67 -14.52 -19.80 -2.44
CA ASP A 67 -13.07 -19.90 -2.65
C ASP A 67 -12.33 -19.56 -1.35
N GLU A 68 -11.60 -20.53 -0.80
CA GLU A 68 -10.86 -20.42 0.47
C GLU A 68 -9.74 -19.37 0.43
N ASN A 69 -9.30 -18.93 -0.75
CA ASN A 69 -8.26 -17.91 -0.90
C ASN A 69 -8.82 -16.48 -1.00
N LYS A 70 -10.15 -16.31 -0.96
CA LYS A 70 -10.78 -15.01 -1.04
C LYS A 70 -11.13 -14.46 0.34
N TYR A 71 -10.81 -13.19 0.52
CA TYR A 71 -11.13 -12.45 1.73
C TYR A 71 -12.60 -12.04 1.76
N PHE A 72 -13.15 -11.88 2.96
CA PHE A 72 -14.50 -11.39 3.19
C PHE A 72 -14.58 -10.61 4.49
N ALA A 73 -15.58 -9.73 4.60
CA ALA A 73 -15.83 -8.93 5.78
C ALA A 73 -16.62 -9.76 6.81
N VAL A 74 -16.01 -10.04 7.96
CA VAL A 74 -16.65 -10.82 9.05
C VAL A 74 -17.64 -9.95 9.84
N SER A 75 -17.25 -8.72 10.16
CA SER A 75 -18.11 -7.73 10.80
C SER A 75 -17.54 -6.34 10.57
N TYR A 76 -18.40 -5.37 10.29
CA TYR A 76 -18.01 -3.96 10.28
C TYR A 76 -19.14 -3.14 10.91
N LYS A 77 -18.78 -2.06 11.62
CA LYS A 77 -19.71 -1.11 12.23
C LYS A 77 -19.27 0.28 11.81
N ILE A 78 -20.14 1.00 11.12
CA ILE A 78 -19.92 2.41 10.79
C ILE A 78 -20.63 3.23 11.86
N VAL A 79 -19.87 4.09 12.54
CA VAL A 79 -20.39 5.03 13.53
C VAL A 79 -20.19 6.42 12.96
N TYR A 80 -21.27 7.02 12.49
CA TYR A 80 -21.30 8.45 12.21
C TYR A 80 -21.60 9.17 13.52
N SER A 81 -20.70 10.06 13.95
CA SER A 81 -21.03 11.00 15.02
C SER A 81 -21.93 12.07 14.42
N ASP A 82 -23.25 11.90 14.56
CA ASP A 82 -24.21 13.01 14.41
C ASP A 82 -24.10 13.88 15.67
N ASP A 83 -23.08 14.73 15.73
CA ASP A 83 -23.02 15.85 16.66
C ASP A 83 -23.18 17.16 15.87
N GLU A 84 -24.37 17.38 15.31
CA GLU A 84 -24.98 18.71 15.11
C GLU A 84 -26.42 18.56 14.61
N ALA A 85 -27.37 18.52 15.54
CA ALA A 85 -28.72 19.03 15.33
C ALA A 85 -29.25 19.58 16.66
N GLU A 86 -29.06 20.89 16.83
CA GLU A 86 -29.66 21.74 17.85
C GLU A 86 -31.15 21.39 18.10
N ASN A 87 -31.55 21.38 19.38
CA ASN A 87 -32.89 21.80 19.79
C ASN A 87 -32.76 22.95 20.78
#